data_AF-A0A2I0QAX0-F1
#
_entry.id   AF-A0A2I0QAX0-F1
#
_cell.length_a   1.000
_cell.length_b   1.000
_cell.length_c   1.000
_cell.angle_alpha   90.00
_cell.angle_beta   90.00
_cell.angle_gamma   90.00
#
_symmetry.space_group_name_H-M   'P 1'
#
loop_
_entity.id
_entity.type
_entity.pdbx_description
1 polymer ?
#
loop_
_entity_poly.entity_id
_entity_poly.type
_entity_poly.pdbx_seq_one_letter_code
_entity_poly.pdbx_strand_id
1 'polypeptide(L)'
;RAFCEPKVDNVITLPPTYGMYGVLANINAAENREVLLSNDFQPQVEKILEAVDENTKIIFLCSPNNPTGNTFSDESVVYLLQNFKGLVVIDEAYIDFSKKESWINEFDEYPNLAITQTLSKAYGMAGIRLGICYASTAIISVLNKIKPPYNVNELTQRKALERLEDKESIAFEIESIITEREALLEVLKEVKFVKKIYPTEANFILIKVDDANKRYDELIAKGIVVRNRTTQPLCENCLRLTVGTEQENKKLIKALKEL
;
A
#
# COMPACT_ATOMS: atom_id res chain seq x y z
N ARG A 1 16.46 -7.56 -7.06
CA ARG A 1 17.75 -7.27 -7.75
C ARG A 1 18.96 -7.46 -6.85
N ALA A 2 19.09 -6.77 -5.72
CA ALA A 2 20.28 -6.88 -4.85
C ALA A 2 20.38 -8.22 -4.11
N PHE A 3 19.24 -8.80 -3.73
CA PHE A 3 19.18 -9.90 -2.77
C PHE A 3 18.58 -11.19 -3.34
N CYS A 4 18.23 -11.22 -4.63
CA CYS A 4 17.67 -12.39 -5.30
C CYS A 4 18.52 -12.70 -6.52
N GLU A 5 19.12 -13.88 -6.55
CA GLU A 5 19.80 -14.45 -7.70
C GLU A 5 18.75 -14.85 -8.76
N PRO A 6 18.82 -14.30 -9.98
CA PRO A 6 17.89 -14.62 -11.06
C PRO A 6 17.79 -16.13 -11.33
N LYS A 7 16.55 -16.63 -11.48
CA LYS A 7 16.19 -18.03 -11.74
C LYS A 7 16.52 -19.02 -10.61
N VAL A 8 16.98 -18.53 -9.46
CA VAL A 8 17.26 -19.34 -8.27
C VAL A 8 16.36 -18.90 -7.13
N ASP A 9 16.41 -17.61 -6.80
CA ASP A 9 15.74 -17.08 -5.62
C ASP A 9 14.29 -16.66 -5.90
N ASN A 10 13.48 -16.68 -4.85
CA ASN A 10 12.08 -16.27 -4.87
C ASN A 10 11.78 -15.15 -3.85
N VAL A 11 10.67 -14.47 -4.09
CA VAL A 11 10.05 -13.53 -3.15
C VAL A 11 8.64 -13.99 -2.83
N ILE A 12 8.14 -13.66 -1.64
CA ILE A 12 6.75 -13.89 -1.25
C ILE A 12 5.98 -12.56 -1.29
N THR A 13 4.83 -12.57 -1.94
CA THR A 13 3.86 -11.45 -1.91
C THR A 13 2.51 -11.94 -1.40
N LEU A 14 1.69 -11.01 -0.89
CA LEU A 14 0.42 -11.33 -0.22
C LEU A 14 -0.82 -10.80 -0.97
N PRO A 15 -1.30 -11.44 -2.04
CA PRO A 15 -2.46 -10.93 -2.76
C PRO A 15 -3.75 -10.96 -1.92
N PRO A 16 -4.67 -10.00 -2.09
CA PRO A 16 -4.54 -8.81 -2.93
C PRO A 16 -3.60 -7.77 -2.31
N THR A 17 -2.58 -7.35 -3.06
CA THR A 17 -1.64 -6.29 -2.65
C THR A 17 -1.16 -5.48 -3.85
N TYR A 18 -0.17 -4.61 -3.64
CA TYR A 18 0.37 -3.75 -4.69
C TYR A 18 1.12 -4.58 -5.76
N GLY A 19 0.57 -4.60 -6.97
CA GLY A 19 1.05 -5.49 -8.05
C GLY A 19 2.47 -5.23 -8.55
N MET A 20 3.11 -4.11 -8.20
CA MET A 20 4.48 -3.84 -8.66
C MET A 20 5.51 -4.80 -8.07
N TYR A 21 5.26 -5.43 -6.92
CA TYR A 21 6.19 -6.41 -6.37
C TYR A 21 6.36 -7.60 -7.32
N GLY A 22 5.26 -8.20 -7.77
CA GLY A 22 5.28 -9.31 -8.73
C GLY A 22 5.84 -8.90 -10.09
N VAL A 23 5.49 -7.71 -10.59
CA VAL A 23 6.07 -7.17 -11.84
C VAL A 23 7.59 -7.05 -11.74
N LEU A 24 8.10 -6.50 -10.64
CA LEU A 24 9.54 -6.31 -10.43
C LEU A 24 10.27 -7.63 -10.19
N ALA A 25 9.66 -8.59 -9.48
CA ALA A 25 10.20 -9.93 -9.33
C ALA A 25 10.39 -10.59 -10.70
N ASN A 26 9.34 -10.57 -11.54
CA ASN A 26 9.37 -11.11 -12.89
C ASN A 26 10.43 -10.45 -13.78
N ILE A 27 10.55 -9.11 -13.75
CA ILE A 27 11.60 -8.37 -14.50
C ILE A 27 13.01 -8.81 -14.09
N ASN A 28 13.20 -9.19 -12.83
CA ASN A 28 14.48 -9.67 -12.30
C ASN A 28 14.63 -11.20 -12.38
N ALA A 29 13.69 -11.89 -13.03
CA ALA A 29 13.61 -13.35 -13.10
C ALA A 29 13.68 -14.04 -11.72
N ALA A 30 13.15 -13.39 -10.68
CA ALA A 30 12.88 -14.01 -9.39
C ALA A 30 11.44 -14.52 -9.38
N GLU A 31 11.22 -15.74 -8.88
CA GLU A 31 9.85 -16.28 -8.73
C GLU A 31 9.06 -15.40 -7.75
N ASN A 32 7.82 -15.04 -8.12
CA ASN A 32 6.86 -14.44 -7.19
C ASN A 32 5.96 -15.54 -6.63
N ARG A 33 6.25 -15.98 -5.40
CA ARG A 33 5.44 -16.94 -4.67
C ARG A 33 4.30 -16.20 -3.96
N GLU A 34 3.07 -16.51 -4.34
CA GLU A 34 1.91 -15.81 -3.81
C GLU A 34 1.26 -16.59 -2.67
N VAL A 35 1.14 -15.96 -1.50
CA VAL A 35 0.36 -16.49 -0.37
C VAL A 35 -0.79 -15.52 -0.11
N LEU A 36 -2.03 -15.94 -0.39
CA LEU A 36 -3.18 -15.05 -0.24
C LEU A 36 -3.32 -14.54 1.20
N LEU A 37 -3.80 -13.32 1.36
CA LEU A 37 -4.27 -12.81 2.66
C LEU A 37 -5.48 -13.62 3.15
N SER A 38 -5.85 -13.45 4.41
CA SER A 38 -7.11 -13.97 4.94
C SER A 38 -8.33 -13.22 4.34
N ASN A 39 -9.53 -13.71 4.60
CA ASN A 39 -10.78 -13.03 4.18
C ASN A 39 -10.98 -11.64 4.84
N ASP A 40 -10.25 -11.38 5.93
CA ASP A 40 -10.19 -10.08 6.61
C ASP A 40 -8.91 -9.30 6.27
N PHE A 41 -8.22 -9.74 5.21
CA PHE A 41 -7.04 -9.10 4.64
C PHE A 41 -5.85 -9.00 5.60
N GLN A 42 -5.68 -10.00 6.47
CA GLN A 42 -4.51 -10.14 7.33
C GLN A 42 -3.51 -11.17 6.78
N PRO A 43 -2.21 -11.05 7.08
CA PRO A 43 -1.22 -12.07 6.74
C PRO A 43 -1.58 -13.43 7.37
N GLN A 44 -1.47 -14.51 6.60
CA GLN A 44 -1.63 -15.88 7.10
C GLN A 44 -0.24 -16.42 7.46
N VAL A 45 0.26 -16.05 8.63
CA VAL A 45 1.67 -16.22 9.04
C VAL A 45 2.17 -17.65 8.89
N GLU A 46 1.39 -18.65 9.31
CA GLU A 46 1.78 -20.06 9.19
C GLU A 46 1.96 -20.45 7.73
N LYS A 47 1.01 -20.09 6.87
CA LYS A 47 1.08 -20.38 5.42
C LYS A 47 2.23 -19.64 4.73
N ILE A 48 2.54 -18.44 5.20
CA ILE A 48 3.68 -17.66 4.67
C ILE A 48 4.98 -18.41 4.99
N LEU A 49 5.16 -18.89 6.23
CA LEU A 49 6.36 -19.61 6.64
C LEU A 49 6.44 -21.02 6.06
N GLU A 50 5.32 -21.71 5.86
CA GLU A 50 5.26 -22.98 5.11
C GLU A 50 5.70 -22.80 3.65
N ALA A 51 5.45 -21.62 3.08
CA ALA A 51 5.88 -21.27 1.73
C ALA A 51 7.34 -20.80 1.65
N VAL A 52 8.08 -20.71 2.76
CA VAL A 52 9.51 -20.34 2.76
C VAL A 52 10.36 -21.57 2.45
N ASP A 53 11.34 -21.42 1.56
CA ASP A 53 12.41 -22.40 1.31
C ASP A 53 13.80 -21.76 1.41
N GLU A 54 14.85 -22.53 1.13
CA GLU A 54 16.25 -22.06 1.13
C GLU A 54 16.54 -20.90 0.15
N ASN A 55 15.70 -20.73 -0.88
CA ASN A 55 15.82 -19.75 -1.95
C ASN A 55 14.88 -18.54 -1.73
N THR A 56 14.01 -18.56 -0.71
CA THR A 56 13.17 -17.40 -0.37
C THR A 56 14.01 -16.31 0.27
N LYS A 57 14.08 -15.14 -0.38
CA LYS A 57 14.93 -14.03 0.08
C LYS A 57 14.17 -12.83 0.64
N ILE A 58 12.94 -12.61 0.19
CA ILE A 58 12.18 -11.41 0.55
C ILE A 58 10.70 -11.78 0.78
N ILE A 59 10.12 -11.29 1.88
CA ILE A 59 8.66 -11.22 2.06
C ILE A 59 8.25 -9.74 1.95
N PHE A 60 7.29 -9.44 1.07
CA PHE A 60 6.70 -8.10 0.95
C PHE A 60 5.40 -8.00 1.73
N LEU A 61 5.35 -7.03 2.63
CA LEU A 61 4.17 -6.62 3.39
C LEU A 61 3.81 -5.20 2.96
N CYS A 62 2.54 -4.93 2.66
CA CYS A 62 2.07 -3.57 2.40
C CYS A 62 1.10 -3.20 3.52
N SER A 63 1.41 -2.17 4.30
CA SER A 63 0.66 -1.86 5.51
C SER A 63 0.75 -0.35 5.81
N PRO A 64 -0.34 0.43 5.70
CA PRO A 64 -1.69 0.02 5.26
C PRO A 64 -1.70 -0.57 3.83
N ASN A 65 -2.41 -1.68 3.64
CA ASN A 65 -2.36 -2.44 2.40
C ASN A 65 -3.14 -1.76 1.25
N ASN A 66 -2.65 -1.90 0.02
CA ASN A 66 -3.37 -1.50 -1.19
C ASN A 66 -3.72 -2.75 -2.01
N PRO A 67 -5.00 -3.07 -2.24
CA PRO A 67 -6.14 -2.14 -2.26
C PRO A 67 -7.04 -2.15 -1.02
N THR A 68 -6.74 -2.94 0.01
CA THR A 68 -7.72 -3.28 1.07
C THR A 68 -7.86 -2.21 2.15
N GLY A 69 -6.85 -1.37 2.34
CA GLY A 69 -6.86 -0.20 3.22
C GLY A 69 -6.49 -0.50 4.66
N ASN A 70 -6.63 -1.75 5.13
CA ASN A 70 -6.31 -2.13 6.50
C ASN A 70 -4.80 -2.21 6.74
N THR A 71 -4.41 -1.96 7.98
CA THR A 71 -3.08 -2.22 8.52
C THR A 71 -2.96 -3.69 8.94
N PHE A 72 -1.78 -4.27 8.83
CA PHE A 72 -1.52 -5.61 9.35
C PHE A 72 -1.35 -5.59 10.88
N SER A 73 -1.66 -6.71 11.53
CA SER A 73 -1.49 -6.86 12.98
C SER A 73 0.00 -6.85 13.34
N ASP A 74 0.35 -6.22 14.46
CA ASP A 74 1.76 -6.10 14.86
C ASP A 74 2.30 -7.46 15.26
N GLU A 75 1.46 -8.32 15.86
CA GLU A 75 1.86 -9.69 16.20
C GLU A 75 2.26 -10.48 14.95
N SER A 76 1.52 -10.31 13.84
CA SER A 76 1.83 -11.00 12.59
C SER A 76 3.14 -10.52 11.98
N VAL A 77 3.39 -9.20 12.01
CA VAL A 77 4.62 -8.61 11.47
C VAL A 77 5.83 -9.00 12.33
N VAL A 78 5.73 -8.87 13.66
CA VAL A 78 6.79 -9.30 14.60
C VAL A 78 7.11 -10.78 14.40
N TYR A 79 6.10 -11.63 14.29
CA TYR A 79 6.32 -13.07 14.13
C TYR A 79 7.08 -13.38 12.83
N LEU A 80 6.74 -12.72 11.73
CA LEU A 80 7.46 -12.86 10.46
C LEU A 80 8.91 -12.34 10.58
N LEU A 81 9.12 -11.17 11.20
CA LEU A 81 10.45 -10.60 11.40
C LEU A 81 11.37 -11.53 12.22
N GLN A 82 10.83 -12.17 13.25
CA GLN A 82 11.58 -13.05 14.15
C GLN A 82 11.83 -14.45 13.54
N ASN A 83 10.93 -14.96 12.71
CA ASN A 83 10.98 -16.34 12.22
C ASN A 83 11.46 -16.47 10.75
N PHE A 84 11.52 -15.38 9.99
CA PHE A 84 12.07 -15.38 8.64
C PHE A 84 13.49 -14.84 8.60
N LYS A 85 14.43 -15.63 8.05
CA LYS A 85 15.86 -15.26 7.97
C LYS A 85 16.20 -14.31 6.81
N GLY A 86 15.31 -14.17 5.83
CA GLY A 86 15.48 -13.22 4.73
C GLY A 86 14.96 -11.83 5.09
N LEU A 87 14.83 -10.96 4.08
CA LEU A 87 14.36 -9.60 4.25
C LEU A 87 12.84 -9.53 4.37
N VAL A 88 12.35 -8.84 5.39
CA VAL A 88 10.95 -8.43 5.46
C VAL A 88 10.88 -6.98 5.00
N VAL A 89 10.20 -6.74 3.87
CA VAL A 89 10.01 -5.39 3.34
C VAL A 89 8.60 -4.92 3.68
N ILE A 90 8.47 -3.84 4.44
CA ILE A 90 7.20 -3.19 4.75
C ILE A 90 7.05 -1.95 3.87
N ASP A 91 6.10 -1.98 2.95
CA ASP A 91 5.69 -0.81 2.16
C ASP A 91 4.67 0.00 2.95
N GLU A 92 5.14 1.15 3.42
CA GLU A 92 4.44 2.14 4.22
C GLU A 92 4.01 3.36 3.37
N ALA A 93 3.71 3.18 2.08
CA ALA A 93 3.28 4.29 1.21
C ALA A 93 2.06 5.08 1.73
N TYR A 94 1.30 4.53 2.68
CA TYR A 94 0.09 5.13 3.25
C TYR A 94 0.17 5.35 4.77
N ILE A 95 1.34 5.15 5.40
CA ILE A 95 1.48 5.18 6.87
C ILE A 95 1.08 6.53 7.47
N ASP A 96 1.30 7.65 6.77
CA ASP A 96 0.96 8.98 7.26
C ASP A 96 -0.56 9.18 7.53
N PHE A 97 -1.42 8.31 7.00
CA PHE A 97 -2.88 8.34 7.23
C PHE A 97 -3.34 7.36 8.32
N SER A 98 -2.43 6.52 8.80
CA SER A 98 -2.68 5.48 9.80
C SER A 98 -2.64 6.07 11.20
N LYS A 99 -3.35 5.42 12.12
CA LYS A 99 -3.21 5.70 13.56
C LYS A 99 -2.03 4.96 14.17
N LYS A 100 -1.48 3.95 13.49
CA LYS A 100 -0.28 3.24 13.92
C LYS A 100 0.95 4.08 13.63
N GLU A 101 1.94 3.93 14.49
CA GLU A 101 3.27 4.44 14.21
C GLU A 101 3.95 3.62 13.10
N SER A 102 4.90 4.25 12.44
CA SER A 102 5.75 3.58 11.45
C SER A 102 6.66 2.57 12.13
N TRP A 103 6.93 1.46 11.44
CA TRP A 103 7.93 0.48 11.84
C TRP A 103 9.35 1.03 11.86
N ILE A 104 9.57 2.27 11.40
CA ILE A 104 10.86 2.98 11.52
C ILE A 104 11.31 3.03 12.99
N ASN A 105 10.37 3.12 13.93
CA ASN A 105 10.67 3.18 15.36
C ASN A 105 11.22 1.85 15.91
N GLU A 106 11.11 0.75 15.17
CA GLU A 106 11.50 -0.60 15.58
C GLU A 106 12.76 -1.11 14.85
N PHE A 107 13.48 -0.24 14.12
CA PHE A 107 14.60 -0.67 13.27
C PHE A 107 15.74 -1.36 14.01
N ASP A 108 16.03 -0.91 15.24
CA ASP A 108 17.16 -1.41 16.02
C ASP A 108 16.94 -2.86 16.47
N GLU A 109 15.69 -3.30 16.54
CA GLU A 109 15.31 -4.66 16.95
C GLU A 109 15.39 -5.67 15.78
N TYR A 110 15.22 -5.21 14.53
CA TYR A 110 15.04 -6.10 13.38
C TYR A 110 16.02 -5.78 12.24
N PRO A 111 17.22 -6.39 12.21
CA PRO A 111 18.24 -6.09 11.21
C PRO A 111 17.89 -6.52 9.78
N ASN A 112 16.89 -7.41 9.62
CA ASN A 112 16.33 -7.88 8.36
C ASN A 112 15.10 -7.08 7.88
N LEU A 113 14.69 -6.04 8.62
CA LEU A 113 13.62 -5.14 8.23
C LEU A 113 14.13 -4.13 7.20
N ALA A 114 13.32 -3.90 6.17
CA ALA A 114 13.44 -2.75 5.28
C ALA A 114 12.06 -2.11 5.12
N ILE A 115 12.02 -0.78 5.12
CA ILE A 115 10.79 -0.01 5.00
C ILE A 115 10.87 0.87 3.76
N THR A 116 9.79 0.94 2.99
CA THR A 116 9.67 1.89 1.89
C THR A 116 8.56 2.90 2.16
N GLN A 117 8.87 4.19 1.94
CA GLN A 117 7.92 5.29 2.05
C GLN A 117 7.98 6.17 0.79
N THR A 118 7.01 7.08 0.64
CA THR A 118 6.94 7.96 -0.54
C THR A 118 6.30 9.31 -0.23
N LEU A 119 6.77 10.35 -0.94
CA LEU A 119 6.10 11.65 -0.93
C LEU A 119 4.90 11.70 -1.90
N SER A 120 4.55 10.58 -2.55
CA SER A 120 3.50 10.56 -3.57
C SER A 120 2.08 10.67 -3.01
N LYS A 121 1.87 10.38 -1.72
CA LYS A 121 0.54 10.26 -1.12
C LYS A 121 0.26 11.45 -0.22
N ALA A 122 0.53 11.34 1.08
CA ALA A 122 0.25 12.38 2.08
C ALA A 122 0.91 13.73 1.76
N TYR A 123 2.09 13.71 1.14
CA TYR A 123 2.83 14.92 0.79
C TYR A 123 2.37 15.57 -0.53
N GLY A 124 1.45 14.95 -1.29
CA GLY A 124 0.92 15.52 -2.55
C GLY A 124 1.91 15.55 -3.72
N MET A 125 3.06 14.88 -3.62
CA MET A 125 4.17 15.00 -4.57
C MET A 125 4.31 13.80 -5.51
N ALA A 126 3.20 13.22 -5.99
CA ALA A 126 3.25 12.07 -6.90
C ALA A 126 4.09 12.34 -8.17
N GLY A 127 4.06 13.57 -8.68
CA GLY A 127 4.76 13.99 -9.89
C GLY A 127 6.29 14.01 -9.79
N ILE A 128 6.86 14.17 -8.60
CA ILE A 128 8.33 14.34 -8.44
C ILE A 128 9.09 13.02 -8.44
N ARG A 129 8.38 11.89 -8.32
CA ARG A 129 8.94 10.52 -8.35
C ARG A 129 10.02 10.26 -7.29
N LEU A 130 9.74 10.65 -6.04
CA LEU A 130 10.63 10.37 -4.90
C LEU A 130 10.05 9.27 -3.99
N GLY A 131 10.87 8.27 -3.72
CA GLY A 131 10.63 7.22 -2.72
C GLY A 131 11.83 7.13 -1.78
N ILE A 132 11.61 6.61 -0.60
CA ILE A 132 12.62 6.48 0.46
C ILE A 132 12.66 5.03 0.89
N CYS A 133 13.87 4.51 1.12
CA CYS A 133 14.08 3.20 1.72
C CYS A 133 14.88 3.39 3.00
N TYR A 134 14.32 2.91 4.11
CA TYR A 134 14.98 2.82 5.40
C TYR A 134 15.32 1.35 5.64
N ALA A 135 16.53 1.06 6.09
CA ALA A 135 16.99 -0.27 6.44
C ALA A 135 18.29 -0.18 7.25
N SER A 136 18.76 -1.30 7.79
CA SER A 136 20.07 -1.37 8.44
C SER A 136 21.20 -0.88 7.51
N THR A 137 22.27 -0.34 8.09
CA THR A 137 23.43 0.16 7.34
C THR A 137 24.04 -0.91 6.41
N ALA A 138 23.99 -2.17 6.81
CA ALA A 138 24.42 -3.32 6.01
C ALA A 138 23.56 -3.47 4.73
N ILE A 139 22.23 -3.42 4.85
CA ILE A 139 21.31 -3.50 3.70
C ILE A 139 21.51 -2.28 2.78
N ILE A 140 21.56 -1.08 3.35
CA ILE A 140 21.75 0.17 2.59
C ILE A 140 23.09 0.16 1.83
N SER A 141 24.16 -0.37 2.44
CA SER A 141 25.46 -0.53 1.77
C SER A 141 25.36 -1.42 0.53
N VAL A 142 24.62 -2.52 0.59
CA VAL A 142 24.38 -3.39 -0.57
C VAL A 142 23.56 -2.67 -1.65
N LEU A 143 22.47 -2.00 -1.26
CA LEU A 143 21.61 -1.26 -2.20
C LEU A 143 22.38 -0.13 -2.91
N ASN A 144 23.25 0.58 -2.20
CA ASN A 144 24.07 1.64 -2.78
C ASN A 144 25.05 1.14 -3.85
N LYS A 145 25.47 -0.13 -3.82
CA LYS A 145 26.35 -0.72 -4.87
C LYS A 145 25.64 -0.91 -6.20
N ILE A 146 24.32 -1.09 -6.19
CA ILE A 146 23.51 -1.29 -7.40
C ILE A 146 22.71 -0.06 -7.81
N LYS A 147 22.68 0.97 -6.96
CA LYS A 147 21.97 2.23 -7.21
C LYS A 147 22.63 2.95 -8.39
N PRO A 148 21.85 3.44 -9.38
CA PRO A 148 22.41 4.31 -10.41
C PRO A 148 23.09 5.54 -9.78
N PRO A 149 24.20 6.03 -10.38
CA PRO A 149 24.92 7.18 -9.86
C PRO A 149 24.04 8.44 -9.80
N TYR A 150 23.16 8.61 -10.80
CA TYR A 150 22.24 9.74 -10.91
C TYR A 150 20.79 9.22 -10.91
N ASN A 151 20.21 9.04 -9.72
CA ASN A 151 18.88 8.44 -9.56
C ASN A 151 17.79 9.42 -9.08
N VAL A 152 18.17 10.58 -8.52
CA VAL A 152 17.22 11.64 -8.12
C VAL A 152 17.71 12.97 -8.69
N ASN A 153 16.91 13.60 -9.55
CA ASN A 153 17.27 14.87 -10.19
C ASN A 153 17.15 16.05 -9.20
N GLU A 154 17.83 17.15 -9.51
CA GLU A 154 17.88 18.36 -8.67
C GLU A 154 16.50 18.97 -8.40
N LEU A 155 15.60 18.99 -9.41
CA LEU A 155 14.26 19.56 -9.27
C LEU A 155 13.41 18.77 -8.26
N THR A 156 13.52 17.43 -8.29
CA THR A 156 12.88 16.55 -7.31
C THR A 156 13.43 16.81 -5.90
N GLN A 157 14.75 16.93 -5.75
CA GLN A 157 15.36 17.20 -4.44
C GLN A 157 14.90 18.53 -3.86
N ARG A 158 14.95 19.61 -4.67
CA ARG A 158 14.51 20.94 -4.24
C ARG A 158 13.04 20.96 -3.84
N LYS A 159 12.16 20.37 -4.65
CA LYS A 159 10.73 20.37 -4.36
C LYS A 159 10.37 19.51 -3.14
N ALA A 160 11.11 18.41 -2.93
CA ALA A 160 10.95 17.59 -1.74
C ALA A 160 11.34 18.37 -0.47
N LEU A 161 12.49 19.05 -0.47
CA LEU A 161 12.94 19.86 0.66
C LEU A 161 11.95 20.99 0.99
N GLU A 162 11.53 21.76 -0.02
CA GLU A 162 10.52 22.82 0.12
C GLU A 162 9.24 22.28 0.76
N ARG A 163 8.78 21.10 0.32
CA ARG A 163 7.56 20.49 0.87
C ARG A 163 7.74 20.03 2.31
N LEU A 164 8.87 19.40 2.64
CA LEU A 164 9.14 18.88 3.97
C LEU A 164 9.31 19.97 5.03
N GLU A 165 9.61 21.20 4.62
CA GLU A 165 9.65 22.37 5.50
C GLU A 165 8.24 22.87 5.86
N ASP A 166 7.24 22.68 5.00
CA ASP A 166 5.85 23.10 5.16
C ASP A 166 5.01 22.08 5.96
N LYS A 167 5.44 21.82 7.19
CA LYS A 167 4.84 20.79 8.07
C LYS A 167 3.38 21.08 8.41
N GLU A 168 3.03 22.34 8.58
CA GLU A 168 1.66 22.76 8.94
C GLU A 168 0.67 22.43 7.82
N SER A 169 0.99 22.77 6.56
CA SER A 169 0.10 22.47 5.44
C SER A 169 -0.01 20.97 5.20
N ILE A 170 1.09 20.22 5.33
CA ILE A 170 1.05 18.75 5.23
C ILE A 170 0.11 18.16 6.29
N ALA A 171 0.26 18.55 7.55
CA ALA A 171 -0.59 18.06 8.64
C ALA A 171 -2.07 18.39 8.39
N PHE A 172 -2.36 19.62 7.97
CA PHE A 172 -3.72 20.05 7.62
C PHE A 172 -4.31 19.23 6.46
N GLU A 173 -3.55 18.98 5.40
CA GLU A 173 -4.01 18.19 4.25
C GLU A 173 -4.27 16.72 4.62
N ILE A 174 -3.41 16.11 5.44
CA ILE A 174 -3.62 14.75 5.97
C ILE A 174 -4.91 14.71 6.80
N GLU A 175 -5.08 15.64 7.74
CA GLU A 175 -6.28 15.71 8.58
C GLU A 175 -7.56 15.96 7.75
N SER A 176 -7.47 16.81 6.73
CA SER A 176 -8.58 17.06 5.80
C SER A 176 -8.99 15.78 5.07
N ILE A 177 -8.04 15.01 4.55
CA ILE A 177 -8.31 13.72 3.90
C ILE A 177 -8.88 12.69 4.89
N ILE A 178 -8.40 12.65 6.12
CA ILE A 178 -8.95 11.75 7.16
C ILE A 178 -10.40 12.15 7.47
N THR A 179 -10.68 13.44 7.68
CA THR A 179 -12.04 13.94 7.95
C THR A 179 -13.00 13.59 6.82
N GLU A 180 -12.58 13.82 5.59
CA GLU A 180 -13.35 13.48 4.39
C GLU A 180 -13.55 11.96 4.22
N ARG A 181 -12.56 11.15 4.60
CA ARG A 181 -12.66 9.68 4.63
C ARG A 181 -13.75 9.23 5.60
N GLU A 182 -13.76 9.77 6.82
CA GLU A 182 -14.78 9.43 7.83
C GLU A 182 -16.17 9.86 7.37
N ALA A 183 -16.32 11.05 6.78
CA ALA A 183 -17.58 11.51 6.23
C ALA A 183 -18.10 10.60 5.10
N LEU A 184 -17.21 10.16 4.20
CA LEU A 184 -17.56 9.24 3.13
C LEU A 184 -17.93 7.85 3.66
N LEU A 185 -17.26 7.36 4.71
CA LEU A 185 -17.59 6.09 5.37
C LEU A 185 -19.02 6.09 5.91
N GLU A 186 -19.47 7.17 6.54
CA GLU A 186 -20.85 7.29 7.04
C GLU A 186 -21.87 7.24 5.91
N VAL A 187 -21.62 7.95 4.80
CA VAL A 187 -22.51 7.91 3.64
C VAL A 187 -22.59 6.52 3.03
N LEU A 188 -21.46 5.81 2.92
CA LEU A 188 -21.42 4.49 2.30
C LEU A 188 -22.30 3.46 3.04
N LYS A 189 -22.56 3.65 4.34
CA LYS A 189 -23.48 2.80 5.12
C LYS A 189 -24.93 2.93 4.66
N GLU A 190 -25.30 4.05 4.02
CA GLU A 190 -26.66 4.33 3.53
C GLU A 190 -26.88 3.86 2.09
N VAL A 191 -25.82 3.49 1.37
CA VAL A 191 -25.87 3.15 -0.06
C VAL A 191 -26.31 1.69 -0.24
N LYS A 192 -27.51 1.48 -0.79
CA LYS A 192 -28.19 0.17 -0.83
C LYS A 192 -27.42 -0.95 -1.52
N PHE A 193 -26.63 -0.63 -2.56
CA PHE A 193 -25.88 -1.64 -3.30
C PHE A 193 -24.51 -1.97 -2.67
N VAL A 194 -24.10 -1.24 -1.64
CA VAL A 194 -22.87 -1.55 -0.88
C VAL A 194 -23.17 -2.70 0.07
N LYS A 195 -22.48 -3.84 -0.13
CA LYS A 195 -22.63 -5.06 0.66
C LYS A 195 -21.67 -5.13 1.85
N LYS A 196 -20.47 -4.56 1.72
CA LYS A 196 -19.45 -4.53 2.78
C LYS A 196 -18.57 -3.30 2.59
N ILE A 197 -18.24 -2.62 3.68
CA ILE A 197 -17.21 -1.58 3.74
C ILE A 197 -16.04 -2.18 4.51
N TYR A 198 -14.85 -2.18 3.92
CA TYR A 198 -13.66 -2.71 4.58
C TYR A 198 -12.97 -1.62 5.43
N PRO A 199 -12.35 -1.97 6.57
CA PRO A 199 -11.57 -1.03 7.36
C PRO A 199 -10.48 -0.37 6.53
N THR A 200 -10.21 0.91 6.80
CA THR A 200 -9.14 1.63 6.10
C THR A 200 -8.37 2.57 7.01
N GLU A 201 -7.07 2.60 6.81
CA GLU A 201 -6.11 3.52 7.39
C GLU A 201 -5.31 4.22 6.28
N ALA A 202 -5.82 4.23 5.05
CA ALA A 202 -5.23 4.89 3.88
C ALA A 202 -6.09 6.07 3.39
N ASN A 203 -5.68 6.72 2.29
CA ASN A 203 -6.47 7.75 1.62
C ASN A 203 -7.49 7.20 0.60
N PHE A 204 -7.97 5.98 0.82
CA PHE A 204 -8.96 5.33 -0.02
C PHE A 204 -9.79 4.34 0.80
N ILE A 205 -10.95 3.96 0.27
CA ILE A 205 -11.87 3.00 0.89
C ILE A 205 -12.10 1.86 -0.10
N LEU A 206 -11.99 0.61 0.34
CA LEU A 206 -12.45 -0.55 -0.42
C LEU A 206 -13.88 -0.88 0.01
N ILE A 207 -14.77 -1.04 -0.97
CA ILE A 207 -16.15 -1.47 -0.75
C ILE A 207 -16.46 -2.68 -1.62
N LYS A 208 -17.22 -3.64 -1.09
CA LYS A 208 -17.87 -4.69 -1.88
C LYS A 208 -19.27 -4.22 -2.26
N VAL A 209 -19.61 -4.32 -3.53
CA VAL A 209 -20.92 -3.92 -4.08
C VAL A 209 -21.68 -5.13 -4.64
N ASP A 210 -22.88 -4.90 -5.15
CA ASP A 210 -23.70 -5.91 -5.80
C ASP A 210 -23.09 -6.44 -7.09
N ASP A 211 -22.66 -5.54 -7.98
CA ASP A 211 -21.98 -5.80 -9.25
C ASP A 211 -20.95 -4.69 -9.53
N ALA A 212 -19.66 -4.98 -9.35
CA ALA A 212 -18.63 -3.94 -9.49
C ALA A 212 -18.47 -3.43 -10.92
N ASN A 213 -18.71 -4.26 -11.95
CA ASN A 213 -18.56 -3.81 -13.34
C ASN A 213 -19.68 -2.83 -13.68
N LYS A 214 -20.93 -3.19 -13.34
CA LYS A 214 -22.09 -2.31 -13.51
C LYS A 214 -21.89 -0.98 -12.76
N ARG A 215 -21.56 -1.03 -11.47
CA ARG A 215 -21.40 0.20 -10.66
C ARG A 215 -20.23 1.06 -11.12
N TYR A 216 -19.16 0.44 -11.60
CA TYR A 216 -18.05 1.15 -12.23
C TYR A 216 -18.50 1.92 -13.47
N ASP A 217 -19.22 1.26 -14.39
CA ASP A 217 -19.70 1.88 -15.63
C ASP A 217 -20.71 3.01 -15.35
N GLU A 218 -21.61 2.83 -14.37
CA GLU A 218 -22.56 3.87 -13.91
C GLU A 218 -21.84 5.11 -13.36
N LEU A 219 -20.79 4.93 -12.56
CA LEU A 219 -19.98 6.04 -12.03
C LEU A 219 -19.18 6.73 -13.13
N ILE A 220 -18.59 5.97 -14.07
CA ILE A 220 -17.88 6.52 -15.23
C ILE A 220 -18.82 7.35 -16.12
N ALA A 221 -20.05 6.88 -16.35
CA ALA A 221 -21.07 7.63 -17.10
C ALA A 221 -21.43 8.98 -16.43
N LYS A 222 -21.22 9.10 -15.11
CA LYS A 222 -21.36 10.35 -14.34
C LYS A 222 -20.04 11.15 -14.23
N GLY A 223 -18.99 10.75 -14.93
CA GLY A 223 -17.68 11.40 -14.91
C GLY A 223 -16.83 11.12 -13.67
N ILE A 224 -17.14 10.06 -12.92
CA ILE A 224 -16.47 9.71 -11.66
C ILE A 224 -15.63 8.45 -11.88
N VAL A 225 -14.31 8.60 -11.81
CA VAL A 225 -13.36 7.50 -12.02
C VAL A 225 -12.94 6.89 -10.69
N VAL A 226 -13.43 5.67 -10.43
CA VAL A 226 -12.98 4.85 -9.30
C VAL A 226 -12.05 3.73 -9.78
N ARG A 227 -11.59 2.85 -8.89
CA ARG A 227 -10.80 1.67 -9.30
C ARG A 227 -11.61 0.40 -9.10
N ASN A 228 -11.91 -0.29 -10.19
CA ASN A 228 -12.51 -1.62 -10.13
C ASN A 228 -11.43 -2.66 -9.72
N ARG A 229 -11.71 -3.41 -8.66
CA ARG A 229 -10.81 -4.43 -8.07
C ARG A 229 -11.37 -5.84 -8.19
N THR A 230 -12.45 -6.05 -8.95
CA THR A 230 -13.12 -7.35 -9.08
C THR A 230 -12.21 -8.48 -9.54
N THR A 231 -11.16 -8.17 -10.31
CA THR A 231 -10.18 -9.14 -10.82
C THR A 231 -9.05 -9.47 -9.85
N GLN A 232 -8.94 -8.74 -8.73
CA GLN A 232 -7.94 -9.02 -7.71
C GLN A 232 -8.41 -10.18 -6.81
N PRO A 233 -7.50 -11.06 -6.36
CA PRO A 233 -7.84 -12.12 -5.41
C PRO A 233 -8.61 -11.57 -4.21
N LEU A 234 -9.62 -12.29 -3.74
CA LEU A 234 -10.46 -11.91 -2.58
C LEU A 234 -11.23 -10.58 -2.71
N CYS A 235 -11.16 -9.90 -3.87
CA CYS A 235 -11.77 -8.60 -4.13
C CYS A 235 -12.91 -8.69 -5.14
N GLU A 236 -13.53 -9.85 -5.32
CA GLU A 236 -14.69 -10.02 -6.19
C GLU A 236 -15.78 -9.00 -5.83
N ASN A 237 -16.29 -8.31 -6.86
CA ASN A 237 -17.26 -7.22 -6.74
C ASN A 237 -16.80 -6.07 -5.83
N CYS A 238 -15.49 -5.79 -5.76
CA CYS A 238 -14.98 -4.66 -5.00
C CYS A 238 -14.62 -3.44 -5.87
N LEU A 239 -14.95 -2.26 -5.37
CA LEU A 239 -14.51 -0.96 -5.89
C LEU A 239 -13.65 -0.28 -4.83
N ARG A 240 -12.54 0.35 -5.27
CA ARG A 240 -11.68 1.17 -4.41
C ARG A 240 -11.88 2.64 -4.76
N LEU A 241 -12.38 3.39 -3.80
CA LEU A 241 -12.68 4.83 -3.89
C LEU A 241 -11.52 5.60 -3.28
N THR A 242 -10.82 6.43 -4.05
CA THR A 242 -9.83 7.36 -3.48
C THR A 242 -10.58 8.53 -2.86
N VAL A 243 -10.20 8.91 -1.64
CA VAL A 243 -10.75 10.09 -0.97
C VAL A 243 -10.15 11.32 -1.62
N GLY A 244 -11.01 12.17 -2.18
CA GLY A 244 -10.62 13.41 -2.83
C GLY A 244 -10.87 14.61 -1.93
N THR A 245 -10.95 15.77 -2.57
CA THR A 245 -11.42 17.02 -1.95
C THR A 245 -12.89 16.92 -1.54
N GLU A 246 -13.33 17.79 -0.63
CA GLU A 246 -14.74 17.92 -0.24
C GLU A 246 -15.68 18.04 -1.46
N GLN A 247 -15.29 18.82 -2.48
CA GLN A 247 -16.10 19.01 -3.68
C GLN A 247 -16.20 17.74 -4.53
N GLU A 248 -15.12 16.97 -4.65
CA GLU A 248 -15.11 15.69 -5.35
C GLU A 248 -15.92 14.63 -4.57
N ASN A 249 -15.77 14.59 -3.25
CA ASN A 249 -16.54 13.66 -2.41
C ASN A 249 -18.02 13.99 -2.43
N LYS A 250 -18.44 15.26 -2.43
CA LYS A 250 -19.85 15.65 -2.64
C LYS A 250 -20.40 15.15 -3.96
N LYS A 251 -19.63 15.22 -5.05
CA LYS A 251 -20.04 14.67 -6.36
C LYS A 251 -20.19 13.15 -6.30
N LEU A 252 -19.23 12.46 -5.68
CA LEU A 252 -19.28 11.02 -5.47
C LEU A 252 -20.49 10.61 -4.63
N ILE A 253 -20.70 11.24 -3.48
CA ILE A 253 -21.82 10.99 -2.57
C ILE A 253 -23.16 11.16 -3.30
N LYS A 254 -23.32 12.25 -4.05
CA LYS A 254 -24.54 12.47 -4.85
C LYS A 254 -24.76 11.33 -5.85
N ALA A 255 -23.73 10.94 -6.60
CA ALA A 255 -23.83 9.85 -7.56
C ALA A 255 -24.17 8.52 -6.88
N LEU A 256 -23.55 8.18 -5.75
CA LEU A 256 -23.81 6.95 -5.00
C LEU A 256 -25.25 6.87 -4.48
N LYS A 257 -25.86 7.99 -4.07
CA LYS A 257 -27.25 8.04 -3.59
C LYS A 257 -28.30 7.94 -4.71
N GLU A 258 -27.91 8.25 -5.94
CA GLU A 258 -28.80 8.16 -7.13
C GLU A 258 -28.83 6.76 -7.76
N LEU A 259 -27.89 5.88 -7.40
CA LEU A 259 -27.67 4.53 -7.97
C LEU A 259 -28.22 3.41 -7.07
#